data_AF-A0A6J0V6W9-F1
#
_entry.id   AF-A0A6J0V6W9-F1
#
_cell.length_a   1.000
_cell.length_b   1.000
_cell.length_c   1.000
_cell.angle_alpha   90.00
_cell.angle_beta   90.00
_cell.angle_gamma   90.00
#
_symmetry.space_group_name_H-M   'P 1'
#
loop_
_entity.id
_entity.type
_entity.pdbx_description
1 polymer ?
#
loop_
_entity_poly.entity_id
_entity_poly.type
_entity_poly.pdbx_seq_one_letter_code
_entity_poly.pdbx_strand_id
1 'polypeptide(L)'
;MTVDNSMSSGYCSLDDDLEDCFFTAKTTFFRSAQSKCTAKNVTKTVEEEKPKAPTIQELKEKIDNYNSKVNNGLLMKLNDDGTYTGFIKVHLKLRRPVTVPAGIRPQSIYDALKEVNLARTTEKRTSFYLPLDAIKQLHISSTTTVSEVIQGLLKKFMVVDNPQKFALFKQMQKDGQVLSQKLPVTEYPLYLRLQAGPDTDLLSFVLKENETGEVEWDDFSIPELQNFLVILEREEKEKIQQVQKKYDKFKQKLQEALKEANGKPG
;
A
#
# COMPACT_ATOMS: atom_id res chain seq x y z
N MET A 1 65.76 12.65 10.05
CA MET A 1 65.56 13.59 8.92
C MET A 1 65.31 12.76 7.67
N THR A 2 64.19 13.08 7.00
CA THR A 2 63.86 12.88 5.58
C THR A 2 64.12 11.52 4.92
N VAL A 3 63.04 10.78 4.64
CA VAL A 3 62.81 10.26 3.28
C VAL A 3 61.33 10.47 2.93
N ASP A 4 61.13 11.11 1.79
CA ASP A 4 59.87 11.58 1.25
C ASP A 4 59.17 10.53 0.36
N ASN A 5 57.84 10.62 0.37
CA ASN A 5 56.82 10.19 -0.59
C ASN A 5 57.25 9.66 -1.98
N SER A 6 56.60 8.56 -2.42
CA SER A 6 55.50 8.63 -3.41
C SER A 6 55.06 7.22 -3.85
N MET A 7 53.87 6.76 -3.45
CA MET A 7 53.09 5.78 -4.21
C MET A 7 51.63 6.24 -4.24
N SER A 8 51.26 6.84 -5.38
CA SER A 8 49.88 7.15 -5.74
C SER A 8 49.23 5.90 -6.32
N SER A 9 48.36 5.26 -5.55
CA SER A 9 47.43 4.23 -6.02
C SER A 9 46.01 4.72 -5.71
N GLY A 10 45.43 5.41 -6.68
CA GLY A 10 44.03 5.79 -6.65
C GLY A 10 43.17 4.58 -6.96
N TYR A 11 42.77 3.83 -5.94
CA TYR A 11 41.58 2.98 -6.03
C TYR A 11 40.36 3.92 -6.00
N CYS A 12 39.84 4.26 -7.17
CA CYS A 12 38.52 4.88 -7.29
C CYS A 12 37.46 3.82 -7.02
N SER A 13 36.65 4.12 -6.01
CA SER A 13 35.45 3.42 -5.56
C SER A 13 34.58 2.93 -6.71
N LEU A 14 34.49 1.60 -6.87
CA LEU A 14 33.45 0.92 -7.63
C LEU A 14 32.35 0.58 -6.63
N ASP A 15 31.49 1.53 -6.28
CA ASP A 15 30.25 1.31 -5.54
C ASP A 15 29.51 2.67 -5.52
N ASP A 16 28.67 2.92 -6.52
CA ASP A 16 27.57 3.90 -6.49
C ASP A 16 26.96 3.98 -7.89
N ASP A 17 26.16 2.97 -8.30
CA ASP A 17 25.18 3.11 -9.40
C ASP A 17 24.31 1.84 -9.64
N LEU A 18 24.19 0.91 -8.67
CA LEU A 18 23.43 -0.33 -8.88
C LEU A 18 21.98 -0.34 -8.35
N GLU A 19 21.42 0.79 -7.93
CA GLU A 19 20.02 0.85 -7.48
C GLU A 19 19.23 2.01 -8.11
N ASP A 20 19.04 1.94 -9.43
CA ASP A 20 17.82 2.51 -10.03
C ASP A 20 16.82 1.36 -10.23
N CYS A 21 16.00 1.11 -9.21
CA CYS A 21 14.86 0.21 -9.31
C CYS A 21 13.88 0.73 -10.36
N PHE A 22 13.91 0.14 -11.54
CA PHE A 22 13.00 0.43 -12.64
C PHE A 22 11.57 0.00 -12.27
N PHE A 23 10.70 0.98 -12.01
CA PHE A 23 9.26 0.76 -11.92
C PHE A 23 8.60 1.09 -13.26
N THR A 24 8.56 0.12 -14.16
CA THR A 24 7.59 0.14 -15.27
C THR A 24 6.26 -0.37 -14.75
N ALA A 25 5.20 0.43 -14.89
CA ALA A 25 3.83 0.00 -14.66
C ALA A 25 3.55 -1.23 -15.54
N LYS A 26 3.26 -2.39 -14.93
CA LYS A 26 2.88 -3.58 -15.67
C LYS A 26 1.43 -3.43 -16.12
N THR A 27 1.24 -3.14 -17.40
CA THR A 27 -0.08 -3.22 -18.06
C THR A 27 -0.29 -4.67 -18.51
N THR A 28 -1.11 -5.42 -17.78
CA THR A 28 -1.58 -6.74 -18.24
C THR A 28 -2.69 -6.55 -19.27
N PHE A 29 -2.32 -6.40 -20.54
CA PHE A 29 -3.25 -6.59 -21.65
C PHE A 29 -3.39 -8.08 -21.93
N PHE A 30 -4.55 -8.68 -21.58
CA PHE A 30 -4.87 -10.04 -22.00
C PHE A 30 -5.10 -10.08 -23.51
N ARG A 31 -4.19 -10.73 -24.23
CA ARG A 31 -4.29 -11.02 -25.67
C ARG A 31 -5.26 -12.19 -25.87
N SER A 32 -6.45 -11.90 -26.39
CA SER A 32 -7.37 -12.92 -26.90
C SER A 32 -6.79 -13.56 -28.17
N ALA A 33 -6.42 -14.83 -28.11
CA ALA A 33 -6.16 -15.65 -29.28
C ALA A 33 -7.49 -16.21 -29.79
N GLN A 34 -7.92 -15.76 -30.98
CA GLN A 34 -9.05 -16.32 -31.71
C GLN A 34 -8.65 -17.69 -32.28
N SER A 35 -9.20 -18.76 -31.72
CA SER A 35 -9.21 -20.09 -32.31
C SER A 35 -10.67 -20.48 -32.57
N LYS A 36 -11.09 -20.46 -33.84
CA LYS A 36 -12.38 -20.98 -34.29
C LYS A 36 -12.39 -22.51 -34.15
N CYS A 37 -13.34 -23.05 -33.39
CA CYS A 37 -13.89 -24.39 -33.58
C CYS A 37 -15.37 -24.41 -33.14
N THR A 38 -16.15 -25.18 -33.88
CA THR A 38 -17.61 -25.17 -34.01
C THR A 38 -18.41 -25.73 -32.82
N ALA A 39 -19.57 -25.11 -32.61
CA ALA A 39 -20.77 -25.47 -31.83
C ALA A 39 -20.94 -26.92 -31.30
N LYS A 40 -21.36 -27.00 -30.03
CA LYS A 40 -22.51 -27.79 -29.53
C LYS A 40 -22.94 -27.29 -28.15
N ASN A 41 -24.23 -26.99 -28.02
CA ASN A 41 -24.95 -26.55 -26.82
C ASN A 41 -24.78 -27.51 -25.63
N VAL A 42 -24.60 -26.99 -24.41
CA VAL A 42 -25.39 -27.33 -23.20
C VAL A 42 -25.28 -26.17 -22.22
N THR A 43 -26.42 -25.51 -21.99
CA THR A 43 -26.65 -24.54 -20.92
C THR A 43 -26.48 -25.23 -19.56
N LYS A 44 -25.45 -24.86 -18.80
CA LYS A 44 -25.43 -25.00 -17.34
C LYS A 44 -24.87 -23.72 -16.77
N THR A 45 -25.78 -22.80 -16.44
CA THR A 45 -25.56 -21.75 -15.46
C THR A 45 -25.22 -22.43 -14.14
N VAL A 46 -23.94 -22.45 -13.79
CA VAL A 46 -23.52 -22.66 -12.41
C VAL A 46 -23.78 -21.33 -11.73
N GLU A 47 -24.95 -21.22 -11.11
CA GLU A 47 -25.22 -20.17 -10.15
C GLU A 47 -24.21 -20.34 -9.01
N GLU A 48 -23.23 -19.45 -8.98
CA GLU A 48 -22.36 -19.28 -7.82
C GLU A 48 -23.26 -18.81 -6.67
N GLU A 49 -23.64 -19.75 -5.82
CA GLU A 49 -24.56 -19.52 -4.72
C GLU A 49 -23.92 -18.51 -3.75
N LYS A 50 -24.40 -17.27 -3.81
CA LYS A 50 -24.01 -16.19 -2.91
C LYS A 50 -24.24 -16.69 -1.47
N PRO A 51 -23.24 -16.68 -0.57
CA PRO A 51 -23.40 -17.25 0.76
C PRO A 51 -24.55 -16.58 1.50
N LYS A 52 -25.53 -17.38 1.93
CA LYS A 52 -26.71 -16.95 2.68
C LYS A 52 -26.26 -16.16 3.91
N ALA A 53 -26.86 -14.99 4.14
CA ALA A 53 -26.57 -14.20 5.32
C ALA A 53 -26.81 -15.06 6.58
N PRO A 54 -25.82 -15.16 7.50
CA PRO A 54 -25.93 -16.03 8.66
C PRO A 54 -27.12 -15.63 9.53
N THR A 55 -27.80 -16.61 10.10
CA THR A 55 -28.93 -16.36 11.00
C THR A 55 -28.46 -15.72 12.30
N ILE A 56 -29.35 -15.03 13.02
CA ILE A 56 -29.02 -14.41 14.33
C ILE A 56 -28.52 -15.47 15.33
N GLN A 57 -29.07 -16.69 15.27
CA GLN A 57 -28.64 -17.81 16.11
C GLN A 57 -27.21 -18.26 15.77
N GLU A 58 -26.89 -18.44 14.49
CA GLU A 58 -25.52 -18.75 14.04
C GLU A 58 -24.53 -17.65 14.42
N LEU A 59 -24.92 -16.38 14.34
CA LEU A 59 -24.09 -15.26 14.76
C LEU A 59 -23.83 -15.30 16.26
N LYS A 60 -24.84 -15.61 17.07
CA LYS A 60 -24.69 -15.78 18.52
C LYS A 60 -23.69 -16.88 18.85
N GLU A 61 -23.82 -18.05 18.23
CA GLU A 61 -22.88 -19.17 18.43
C GLU A 61 -21.45 -18.82 18.01
N LYS A 62 -21.28 -18.13 16.88
CA LYS A 62 -19.96 -17.66 16.43
C LYS A 62 -19.35 -16.67 17.42
N ILE A 63 -20.15 -15.74 17.94
CA ILE A 63 -19.71 -14.74 18.94
C ILE A 63 -19.33 -15.44 20.26
N ASP A 64 -20.12 -16.40 20.72
CA ASP A 64 -19.83 -17.15 21.94
C ASP A 64 -18.53 -17.97 21.80
N ASN A 65 -18.33 -18.63 20.65
CA ASN A 65 -17.10 -19.34 20.33
C ASN A 65 -15.89 -18.40 20.17
N TYR A 66 -16.08 -17.19 19.64
CA TYR A 66 -15.04 -16.17 19.61
C TYR A 66 -14.67 -15.74 21.03
N ASN A 67 -15.67 -15.38 21.83
CA ASN A 67 -15.52 -14.85 23.18
C ASN A 67 -14.90 -15.86 24.15
N SER A 68 -15.17 -17.16 23.99
CA SER A 68 -14.55 -18.22 24.81
C SER A 68 -13.04 -18.33 24.61
N LYS A 69 -12.51 -17.85 23.48
CA LYS A 69 -11.08 -17.84 23.13
C LYS A 69 -10.40 -16.50 23.46
N VAL A 70 -11.15 -15.47 23.87
CA VAL A 70 -10.61 -14.15 24.21
C VAL A 70 -10.05 -14.17 25.63
N ASN A 71 -8.80 -13.74 25.80
CA ASN A 71 -8.12 -13.68 27.10
C ASN A 71 -7.91 -12.25 27.64
N ASN A 72 -8.17 -11.22 26.83
CA ASN A 72 -7.81 -9.82 27.11
C ASN A 72 -9.02 -8.90 27.32
N GLY A 73 -10.22 -9.47 27.47
CA GLY A 73 -11.47 -8.72 27.67
C GLY A 73 -12.03 -8.03 26.43
N LEU A 74 -11.42 -8.21 25.25
CA LEU A 74 -11.87 -7.62 23.98
C LEU A 74 -12.95 -8.47 23.32
N LEU A 75 -14.09 -8.56 24.01
CA LEU A 75 -15.24 -9.38 23.61
C LEU A 75 -16.05 -8.73 22.47
N MET A 76 -16.76 -9.57 21.72
CA MET A 76 -17.83 -9.15 20.82
C MET A 76 -19.18 -9.20 21.51
N LYS A 77 -20.07 -8.28 21.15
CA LYS A 77 -21.43 -8.17 21.70
C LYS A 77 -22.44 -8.16 20.57
N LEU A 78 -23.42 -9.04 20.63
CA LEU A 78 -24.58 -9.05 19.75
C LEU A 78 -25.59 -8.01 20.25
N ASN A 79 -26.14 -7.23 19.32
CA ASN A 79 -27.18 -6.24 19.57
C ASN A 79 -28.56 -6.80 19.20
N ASP A 80 -29.63 -6.15 19.69
CA ASP A 80 -31.02 -6.58 19.47
C ASP A 80 -31.45 -6.48 18.00
N ASP A 81 -30.81 -5.60 17.22
CA ASP A 81 -31.06 -5.40 15.78
C ASP A 81 -30.36 -6.44 14.89
N GLY A 82 -29.65 -7.41 15.48
CA GLY A 82 -28.88 -8.42 14.77
C GLY A 82 -27.50 -7.96 14.30
N THR A 83 -27.12 -6.71 14.56
CA THR A 83 -25.73 -6.26 14.41
C THR A 83 -24.89 -6.71 15.60
N TYR A 84 -23.57 -6.63 15.49
CA TYR A 84 -22.69 -6.88 16.61
C TYR A 84 -21.55 -5.87 16.64
N THR A 85 -21.01 -5.59 17.81
CA THR A 85 -19.83 -4.74 17.98
C THR A 85 -18.67 -5.52 18.55
N GLY A 86 -17.47 -5.01 18.34
CA GLY A 86 -16.26 -5.64 18.86
C GLY A 86 -15.03 -4.83 18.52
N PHE A 87 -13.86 -5.44 18.78
CA PHE A 87 -12.59 -4.76 18.65
C PHE A 87 -11.77 -5.33 17.50
N ILE A 88 -11.09 -4.45 16.78
CA ILE A 88 -10.01 -4.81 15.86
C ILE A 88 -8.75 -4.04 16.22
N LYS A 89 -7.58 -4.61 15.92
CA LYS A 89 -6.29 -3.92 15.98
C LYS A 89 -5.80 -3.69 14.56
N VAL A 90 -5.50 -2.44 14.22
CA VAL A 90 -4.94 -2.05 12.94
C VAL A 90 -3.53 -1.53 13.16
N HIS A 91 -2.56 -2.11 12.46
CA HIS A 91 -1.19 -1.65 12.41
C HIS A 91 -1.07 -0.56 11.34
N LEU A 92 -0.61 0.62 11.71
CA LEU A 92 -0.39 1.70 10.76
C LEU A 92 1.08 1.67 10.34
N LYS A 93 1.32 1.26 9.09
CA LYS A 93 2.64 1.26 8.45
C LYS A 93 2.63 2.26 7.31
N LEU A 94 2.61 3.55 7.65
CA LEU A 94 2.68 4.65 6.68
C LEU A 94 4.14 5.08 6.52
N ARG A 95 4.58 5.35 5.30
CA ARG A 95 6.00 5.62 4.98
C ARG A 95 6.31 7.09 4.73
N ARG A 96 5.30 7.97 4.69
CA ARG A 96 5.52 9.39 4.37
C ARG A 96 5.44 10.34 5.57
N PRO A 97 6.20 11.45 5.56
CA PRO A 97 5.88 12.63 6.36
C PRO A 97 4.49 13.13 5.93
N VAL A 98 3.57 13.23 6.88
CA VAL A 98 2.18 13.61 6.60
C VAL A 98 2.06 15.14 6.65
N THR A 99 1.38 15.73 5.67
CA THR A 99 1.13 17.18 5.68
C THR A 99 0.05 17.53 6.72
N VAL A 100 0.33 18.43 7.66
CA VAL A 100 -0.69 19.03 8.55
C VAL A 100 -0.79 20.54 8.32
N PRO A 101 -1.95 21.18 8.56
CA PRO A 101 -2.07 22.64 8.55
C PRO A 101 -1.13 23.26 9.60
N ALA A 102 -0.35 24.27 9.22
CA ALA A 102 0.54 24.95 10.14
C ALA A 102 -0.25 25.60 11.29
N GLY A 103 0.17 25.28 12.52
CA GLY A 103 -0.34 25.90 13.74
C GLY A 103 -1.01 24.94 14.72
N ILE A 104 -1.29 23.69 14.32
CA ILE A 104 -1.81 22.67 15.25
C ILE A 104 -0.66 21.73 15.63
N ARG A 105 0.06 22.09 16.70
CA ARG A 105 0.93 21.13 17.40
C ARG A 105 0.06 20.02 17.98
N PRO A 106 0.48 18.75 17.97
CA PRO A 106 -0.11 17.79 18.89
C PRO A 106 0.12 18.29 20.30
N GLN A 107 -0.95 18.29 21.09
CA GLN A 107 -0.89 18.62 22.50
C GLN A 107 0.13 17.69 23.18
N SER A 108 1.29 18.25 23.53
CA SER A 108 2.01 17.77 24.71
C SER A 108 1.01 17.77 25.87
N ILE A 109 1.17 16.82 26.79
CA ILE A 109 0.26 16.43 27.87
C ILE A 109 -0.19 17.62 28.79
N TYR A 110 0.31 18.84 28.57
CA TYR A 110 0.06 20.04 29.36
C TYR A 110 -0.87 21.12 28.74
N ASP A 111 -1.34 21.00 27.48
CA ASP A 111 -2.10 22.10 26.81
C ASP A 111 -3.61 21.83 26.61
N ALA A 112 -4.26 21.17 27.58
CA ALA A 112 -5.67 20.77 27.49
C ALA A 112 -6.72 21.90 27.68
N LEU A 113 -6.34 23.18 27.68
CA LEU A 113 -7.24 24.29 28.07
C LEU A 113 -7.44 25.43 27.06
N LYS A 114 -7.11 25.24 25.76
CA LYS A 114 -7.50 26.24 24.75
C LYS A 114 -8.25 25.60 23.58
N GLU A 115 -9.53 25.97 23.47
CA GLU A 115 -10.36 25.73 22.30
C GLU A 115 -9.68 26.30 21.05
N VAL A 116 -9.43 25.42 20.07
CA VAL A 116 -8.80 25.79 18.80
C VAL A 116 -9.90 26.22 17.81
N ASN A 117 -9.92 27.51 17.48
CA ASN A 117 -10.80 28.07 16.46
C ASN A 117 -10.37 27.59 15.05
N LEU A 118 -11.20 26.77 14.41
CA LEU A 118 -10.95 26.13 13.11
C LEU A 118 -10.79 27.14 11.93
N ALA A 119 -11.22 28.39 12.10
CA ALA A 119 -11.27 29.40 11.05
C ALA A 119 -9.94 30.13 10.75
N ARG A 120 -8.83 29.83 11.45
CA ARG A 120 -7.52 30.50 11.28
C ARG A 120 -6.40 29.58 10.72
N THR A 121 -6.74 28.60 9.89
CA THR A 121 -5.73 27.78 9.20
C THR A 121 -5.01 28.62 8.14
N THR A 122 -3.72 28.90 8.35
CA THR A 122 -2.85 29.48 7.31
C THR A 122 -2.43 28.40 6.30
N GLU A 123 -2.23 28.79 5.04
CA GLU A 123 -1.80 27.94 3.91
C GLU A 123 -0.42 27.27 4.09
N LYS A 124 0.26 27.50 5.22
CA LYS A 124 1.56 26.89 5.49
C LYS A 124 1.34 25.43 5.87
N ARG A 125 2.04 24.53 5.17
CA ARG A 125 2.03 23.08 5.40
C ARG A 125 3.26 22.71 6.22
N THR A 126 3.09 22.04 7.36
CA THR A 126 4.21 21.46 8.11
C THR A 126 4.10 19.95 8.05
N SER A 127 5.19 19.24 7.79
CA SER A 127 5.23 17.78 7.85
C SER A 127 5.18 17.35 9.32
N PHE A 128 4.19 16.53 9.68
CA PHE A 128 4.15 15.84 10.97
C PHE A 128 4.36 14.34 10.75
N TYR A 129 5.11 13.72 11.65
CA TYR A 129 5.38 12.30 11.62
C TYR A 129 4.23 11.57 12.31
N LEU A 130 3.53 10.69 11.59
CA LEU A 130 2.86 9.58 12.27
C LEU A 130 3.95 8.73 12.95
N PRO A 131 3.79 8.28 14.21
CA PRO A 131 4.70 7.29 14.76
C PRO A 131 4.74 6.12 13.78
N LEU A 132 5.93 5.84 13.24
CA LEU A 132 6.20 4.99 12.07
C LEU A 132 5.67 3.55 12.18
N ASP A 133 5.12 3.18 13.34
CA ASP A 133 4.56 1.87 13.60
C ASP A 133 3.51 1.92 14.73
N ALA A 134 2.42 2.66 14.51
CA ALA A 134 1.36 2.79 15.50
C ALA A 134 0.35 1.64 15.41
N ILE A 135 0.03 1.00 16.54
CA ILE A 135 -1.09 0.05 16.61
C ILE A 135 -2.31 0.76 17.17
N LYS A 136 -3.41 0.78 16.41
CA LYS A 136 -4.67 1.32 16.89
C LYS A 136 -5.70 0.23 17.11
N GLN A 137 -6.19 0.15 18.35
CA GLN A 137 -7.38 -0.61 18.68
C GLN A 137 -8.62 0.24 18.41
N LEU A 138 -9.55 -0.31 17.64
CA LEU A 138 -10.82 0.31 17.26
C LEU A 138 -11.97 -0.52 17.81
N HIS A 139 -12.99 0.14 18.36
CA HIS A 139 -14.29 -0.47 18.64
C HIS A 139 -15.23 -0.11 17.50
N ILE A 140 -15.72 -1.11 16.78
CA ILE A 140 -16.49 -0.95 15.54
C ILE A 140 -17.71 -1.87 15.54
N SER A 141 -18.65 -1.64 14.62
CA SER A 141 -19.82 -2.48 14.37
C SER A 141 -19.57 -3.46 13.22
N SER A 142 -20.45 -4.46 13.10
CA SER A 142 -20.49 -5.42 12.00
C SER A 142 -20.79 -4.78 10.64
N THR A 143 -21.33 -3.56 10.64
CA THR A 143 -21.62 -2.76 9.46
C THR A 143 -20.51 -1.79 9.09
N THR A 144 -19.49 -1.63 9.93
CA THR A 144 -18.37 -0.73 9.65
C THR A 144 -17.54 -1.29 8.49
N THR A 145 -17.41 -0.52 7.42
CA THR A 145 -16.69 -0.86 6.21
C THR A 145 -15.19 -0.58 6.31
N VAL A 146 -14.41 -1.19 5.42
CA VAL A 146 -12.98 -0.87 5.25
C VAL A 146 -12.78 0.62 4.96
N SER A 147 -13.63 1.23 4.11
CA SER A 147 -13.58 2.67 3.79
C SER A 147 -13.67 3.54 5.05
N GLU A 148 -14.65 3.26 5.92
CA GLU A 148 -14.84 4.01 7.16
C GLU A 148 -13.68 3.80 8.15
N VAL A 149 -13.11 2.60 8.21
CA VAL A 149 -11.91 2.33 9.02
C VAL A 149 -10.74 3.16 8.53
N ILE A 150 -10.48 3.19 7.22
CA ILE A 150 -9.40 4.00 6.63
C ILE A 150 -9.63 5.47 6.95
N GLN A 151 -10.78 6.03 6.60
CA GLN A 151 -11.10 7.44 6.82
C GLN A 151 -11.03 7.82 8.30
N GLY A 152 -11.57 6.98 9.19
CA GLY A 152 -11.54 7.19 10.63
C GLY A 152 -10.13 7.20 11.20
N LEU A 153 -9.26 6.31 10.73
CA LEU A 153 -7.85 6.29 11.12
C LEU A 153 -7.10 7.52 10.60
N LEU A 154 -7.24 7.86 9.32
CA LEU A 154 -6.60 9.04 8.74
C LEU A 154 -7.01 10.32 9.48
N LYS A 155 -8.31 10.51 9.74
CA LYS A 155 -8.84 11.63 10.53
C LYS A 155 -8.27 11.65 11.95
N LYS A 156 -8.23 10.49 12.62
CA LYS A 156 -7.68 10.37 13.99
C LYS A 156 -6.22 10.82 14.06
N PHE A 157 -5.46 10.54 13.02
CA PHE A 157 -4.04 10.87 12.95
C PHE A 157 -3.74 12.14 12.14
N MET A 158 -4.77 12.94 11.85
CA MET A 158 -4.66 14.21 11.13
C MET A 158 -4.01 14.09 9.74
N VAL A 159 -4.16 12.94 9.08
CA VAL A 159 -3.71 12.72 7.72
C VAL A 159 -4.67 13.39 6.75
N VAL A 160 -4.16 14.37 5.99
CA VAL A 160 -4.95 15.16 5.02
C VAL A 160 -4.86 14.62 3.59
N ASP A 161 -4.05 13.58 3.36
CA ASP A 161 -3.95 12.92 2.06
C ASP A 161 -5.28 12.27 1.63
N ASN A 162 -5.46 12.10 0.31
CA ASN A 162 -6.62 11.40 -0.24
C ASN A 162 -6.69 9.97 0.35
N PRO A 163 -7.82 9.57 1.00
CA PRO A 163 -8.02 8.23 1.52
C PRO A 163 -7.77 7.11 0.51
N GLN A 164 -7.99 7.34 -0.78
CA GLN A 164 -7.72 6.36 -1.85
C GLN A 164 -6.22 6.03 -2.01
N LYS A 165 -5.32 6.87 -1.50
CA LYS A 165 -3.88 6.55 -1.43
C LYS A 165 -3.57 5.48 -0.38
N PHE A 166 -4.53 5.10 0.45
CA PHE A 166 -4.35 4.12 1.51
C PHE A 166 -5.22 2.90 1.27
N ALA A 167 -4.72 1.77 1.72
CA ALA A 167 -5.45 0.51 1.66
C ALA A 167 -5.28 -0.24 2.97
N LEU A 168 -6.35 -0.90 3.39
CA LEU A 168 -6.32 -1.83 4.51
C LEU A 168 -6.01 -3.23 3.97
N PHE A 169 -5.00 -3.86 4.54
CA PHE A 169 -4.61 -5.23 4.20
C PHE A 169 -4.98 -6.15 5.35
N LYS A 170 -5.41 -7.37 5.00
CA LYS A 170 -5.35 -8.50 5.93
C LYS A 170 -4.03 -9.23 5.75
N GLN A 171 -3.40 -9.59 6.87
CA GLN A 171 -2.18 -10.39 6.90
C GLN A 171 -2.44 -11.68 7.66
N MET A 172 -1.98 -12.79 7.09
CA MET A 172 -2.12 -14.13 7.65
C MET A 172 -0.78 -14.84 7.55
N GLN A 173 -0.38 -15.53 8.62
CA GLN A 173 0.83 -16.34 8.60
C GLN A 173 0.52 -17.74 8.07
N LYS A 174 1.22 -18.15 7.00
CA LYS A 174 1.09 -19.48 6.39
C LYS A 174 2.49 -20.02 6.08
N ASP A 175 2.81 -21.20 6.61
CA ASP A 175 4.08 -21.91 6.34
C ASP A 175 5.34 -21.06 6.60
N GLY A 176 5.31 -20.21 7.63
CA GLY A 176 6.40 -19.29 7.98
C GLY A 176 6.50 -18.01 7.12
N GLN A 177 5.64 -17.85 6.11
CA GLN A 177 5.53 -16.64 5.30
C GLN A 177 4.30 -15.81 5.69
N VAL A 178 4.43 -14.48 5.62
CA VAL A 178 3.31 -13.56 5.86
C VAL A 178 2.65 -13.22 4.53
N LEU A 179 1.46 -13.76 4.30
CA LEU A 179 0.63 -13.41 3.14
C LEU A 179 -0.12 -12.12 3.45
N SER A 180 -0.09 -11.16 2.52
CA SER A 180 -0.74 -9.85 2.66
C SER A 180 -1.70 -9.65 1.50
N GLN A 181 -3.00 -9.45 1.79
CA GLN A 181 -4.04 -9.25 0.79
C GLN A 181 -4.76 -7.92 1.02
N LYS A 182 -4.90 -7.10 -0.04
CA LYS A 182 -5.68 -5.85 -0.02
C LYS A 182 -7.17 -6.18 0.19
N LEU A 183 -7.80 -5.48 1.13
CA LEU A 183 -9.24 -5.59 1.37
C LEU A 183 -10.00 -4.60 0.47
N PRO A 184 -11.08 -5.03 -0.20
CA PRO A 184 -12.02 -4.13 -0.85
C PRO A 184 -12.61 -3.12 0.13
N VAL A 185 -12.83 -1.88 -0.33
CA VAL A 185 -13.35 -0.79 0.52
C VAL A 185 -14.75 -1.04 1.07
N THR A 186 -15.51 -1.93 0.43
CA THR A 186 -16.88 -2.36 0.79
C THR A 186 -16.93 -3.55 1.74
N GLU A 187 -15.80 -4.18 2.07
CA GLU A 187 -15.77 -5.28 3.04
C GLU A 187 -15.92 -4.80 4.48
N TYR A 188 -16.24 -5.74 5.38
CA TYR A 188 -16.49 -5.48 6.81
C TYR A 188 -15.40 -6.11 7.69
N PRO A 189 -14.43 -5.34 8.21
CA PRO A 189 -13.29 -5.89 8.96
C PRO A 189 -13.67 -6.66 10.23
N LEU A 190 -14.75 -6.27 10.91
CA LEU A 190 -15.21 -6.98 12.10
C LEU A 190 -15.74 -8.39 11.78
N TYR A 191 -16.37 -8.55 10.62
CA TYR A 191 -16.82 -9.86 10.15
C TYR A 191 -15.64 -10.79 9.87
N LEU A 192 -14.60 -10.29 9.20
CA LEU A 192 -13.36 -11.04 8.98
C LEU A 192 -12.70 -11.44 10.31
N ARG A 193 -12.73 -10.55 11.30
CA ARG A 193 -12.24 -10.83 12.65
C ARG A 193 -13.02 -11.94 13.34
N LEU A 194 -14.35 -11.90 13.26
CA LEU A 194 -15.21 -12.93 13.83
C LEU A 194 -14.94 -14.30 13.18
N GLN A 195 -14.74 -14.34 11.87
CA GLN A 195 -14.43 -15.57 11.14
C GLN A 195 -13.06 -16.16 11.49
N ALA A 196 -12.03 -15.33 11.61
CA ALA A 196 -10.68 -15.79 11.94
C ALA A 196 -10.50 -16.13 13.42
N GLY A 197 -11.22 -15.44 14.32
CA GLY A 197 -11.04 -15.58 15.76
C GLY A 197 -10.14 -14.47 16.36
N PRO A 198 -9.94 -14.50 17.69
CA PRO A 198 -9.27 -13.41 18.40
C PRO A 198 -7.75 -13.37 18.24
N ASP A 199 -7.17 -14.44 17.67
CA ASP A 199 -5.73 -14.55 17.46
C ASP A 199 -5.23 -13.56 16.39
N THR A 200 -4.28 -12.72 16.78
CA THR A 200 -3.66 -11.72 15.90
C THR A 200 -2.61 -12.29 14.97
N ASP A 201 -2.07 -13.48 15.27
CA ASP A 201 -1.07 -14.15 14.43
C ASP A 201 -1.75 -14.82 13.23
N LEU A 202 -2.96 -15.34 13.45
CA LEU A 202 -3.80 -15.90 12.39
C LEU A 202 -4.31 -14.85 11.41
N LEU A 203 -4.72 -13.69 11.92
CA LEU A 203 -5.19 -12.57 11.11
C LEU A 203 -4.77 -11.26 11.77
N SER A 204 -4.09 -10.37 11.05
CA SER A 204 -3.81 -9.00 11.46
C SER A 204 -4.26 -8.01 10.38
N PHE A 205 -4.61 -6.79 10.78
CA PHE A 205 -4.98 -5.73 9.85
C PHE A 205 -3.86 -4.69 9.78
N VAL A 206 -3.48 -4.30 8.57
CA VAL A 206 -2.40 -3.33 8.35
C VAL A 206 -2.87 -2.26 7.38
N LEU A 207 -2.85 -1.00 7.82
CA LEU A 207 -3.04 0.16 6.96
C LEU A 207 -1.70 0.55 6.35
N LYS A 208 -1.65 0.57 5.01
CA LYS A 208 -0.48 1.00 4.23
C LYS A 208 -0.90 2.00 3.17
N GLU A 209 0.09 2.73 2.67
CA GLU A 209 -0.07 3.41 1.39
C GLU A 209 -0.24 2.34 0.28
N ASN A 210 -1.16 2.58 -0.65
CA ASN A 210 -1.40 1.74 -1.81
C ASN A 210 -0.24 1.94 -2.80
N GLU A 211 0.94 1.38 -2.47
CA GLU A 211 2.16 1.42 -3.29
C GLU A 211 2.08 0.51 -4.53
N THR A 212 0.96 -0.21 -4.72
CA THR A 212 0.85 -1.26 -5.75
C THR A 212 1.00 -0.75 -7.19
N GLY A 213 1.00 0.57 -7.41
CA GLY A 213 1.05 1.16 -8.75
C GLY A 213 -0.20 0.86 -9.59
N GLU A 214 -1.20 0.20 -8.99
CA GLU A 214 -2.52 -0.04 -9.56
C GLU A 214 -3.33 1.24 -9.44
N VAL A 215 -3.33 1.99 -10.52
CA VAL A 215 -4.22 3.14 -10.73
C VAL A 215 -5.59 2.59 -11.08
N GLU A 216 -6.63 2.97 -10.33
CA GLU A 216 -8.01 2.68 -10.71
C GLU A 216 -8.40 3.62 -11.86
N TRP A 217 -8.11 3.19 -13.08
CA TRP A 217 -8.29 3.99 -14.29
C TRP A 217 -9.74 4.36 -14.55
N ASP A 218 -10.70 3.60 -14.01
CA ASP A 218 -12.14 3.85 -14.14
C ASP A 218 -12.61 5.13 -13.39
N ASP A 219 -11.81 5.64 -12.45
CA ASP A 219 -12.11 6.89 -11.73
C ASP A 219 -11.81 8.16 -12.55
N PHE A 220 -11.12 8.03 -13.68
CA PHE A 220 -10.71 9.16 -14.51
C PHE A 220 -11.61 9.33 -15.73
N SER A 221 -11.88 10.58 -16.09
CA SER A 221 -12.61 10.90 -17.31
C SER A 221 -11.78 10.55 -18.55
N ILE A 222 -12.44 10.29 -19.68
CA ILE A 222 -11.77 9.98 -20.95
C ILE A 222 -10.70 11.03 -21.35
N PRO A 223 -10.94 12.35 -21.21
CA PRO A 223 -9.90 13.35 -21.48
C PRO A 223 -8.67 13.25 -20.57
N GLU A 224 -8.85 12.89 -19.29
CA GLU A 224 -7.75 12.69 -18.36
C GLU A 224 -6.93 11.45 -18.74
N LEU A 225 -7.61 10.34 -19.09
CA LEU A 225 -6.96 9.14 -19.61
C LEU A 225 -6.14 9.40 -20.88
N GLN A 226 -6.68 10.19 -21.81
CA GLN A 226 -5.95 10.61 -23.01
C GLN A 226 -4.72 11.46 -22.69
N ASN A 227 -4.81 12.34 -21.70
CA ASN A 227 -3.66 13.13 -21.24
C ASN A 227 -2.57 12.23 -20.64
N PHE A 228 -2.95 11.26 -19.79
CA PHE A 228 -2.00 10.30 -19.24
C PHE A 228 -1.29 9.51 -20.34
N LEU A 229 -1.98 9.07 -21.39
CA LEU A 229 -1.34 8.39 -22.53
C LEU A 229 -0.28 9.28 -23.20
N VAL A 230 -0.59 10.56 -23.45
CA VAL A 230 0.36 11.50 -24.06
C VAL A 230 1.59 11.72 -23.18
N ILE A 231 1.41 11.82 -21.86
CA ILE A 231 2.52 11.95 -20.91
C ILE A 231 3.39 10.69 -20.94
N LEU A 232 2.77 9.50 -20.88
CA LEU A 232 3.48 8.22 -20.88
C LEU A 232 4.26 7.99 -22.17
N GLU A 233 3.68 8.29 -23.34
CA GLU A 233 4.39 8.20 -24.62
C GLU A 233 5.62 9.12 -24.67
N ARG A 234 5.52 10.32 -24.11
CA ARG A 234 6.64 11.25 -24.01
C ARG A 234 7.73 10.69 -23.10
N GLU A 235 7.36 10.23 -21.90
CA GLU A 235 8.30 9.66 -20.94
C GLU A 235 8.99 8.42 -21.51
N GLU A 236 8.25 7.53 -22.17
CA GLU A 236 8.81 6.34 -22.82
C GLU A 236 9.85 6.73 -23.88
N LYS A 237 9.52 7.70 -24.74
CA LYS A 237 10.45 8.19 -25.77
C LYS A 237 11.72 8.79 -25.16
N GLU A 238 11.58 9.57 -24.10
CA GLU A 238 12.73 10.14 -23.38
C GLU A 238 13.60 9.05 -22.76
N LYS A 239 12.99 8.00 -22.17
CA LYS A 239 13.72 6.86 -21.61
C LYS A 239 14.46 6.06 -22.68
N ILE A 240 13.83 5.79 -23.83
CA ILE A 240 14.50 5.14 -24.96
C ILE A 240 15.73 5.95 -25.39
N GLN A 241 15.60 7.27 -25.53
CA GLN A 241 16.72 8.15 -25.90
C GLN A 241 17.84 8.15 -24.85
N GLN A 242 17.50 8.16 -23.56
CA GLN A 242 18.48 8.07 -22.48
C GLN A 242 19.27 6.75 -22.53
N VAL A 243 18.56 5.64 -22.74
CA VAL A 243 19.16 4.31 -22.87
C VAL A 243 20.08 4.26 -24.08
N GLN A 244 19.61 4.70 -25.26
CA GLN A 244 20.42 4.75 -26.47
C GLN A 244 21.71 5.56 -26.25
N LYS A 245 21.58 6.78 -25.70
CA LYS A 245 22.73 7.64 -25.40
C LYS A 245 23.73 6.99 -24.42
N LYS A 246 23.23 6.23 -23.43
CA LYS A 246 24.08 5.48 -22.48
C LYS A 246 24.86 4.38 -23.20
N TYR A 247 24.20 3.59 -24.05
CA TYR A 247 24.84 2.52 -24.82
C TYR A 247 25.82 3.07 -25.87
N ASP A 248 25.50 4.18 -26.52
CA ASP A 248 26.41 4.82 -27.48
C ASP A 248 27.70 5.31 -26.81
N LYS A 249 27.58 5.95 -25.63
CA LYS A 249 28.75 6.34 -24.83
C LYS A 249 29.58 5.12 -24.41
N PHE A 250 28.92 4.05 -23.97
CA PHE A 250 29.61 2.83 -23.57
C PHE A 250 30.35 2.18 -24.74
N LYS A 251 29.70 2.12 -25.91
CA LYS A 251 30.28 1.62 -27.16
C LYS A 251 31.50 2.44 -27.59
N GLN A 252 31.44 3.77 -27.51
CA GLN A 252 32.58 4.64 -27.81
C GLN A 252 33.79 4.35 -26.91
N LYS A 253 33.57 4.29 -25.59
CA LYS A 253 34.64 3.94 -24.63
C LYS A 253 35.25 2.57 -24.91
N LEU A 254 34.42 1.58 -25.24
CA LEU A 254 34.90 0.23 -25.56
C LEU A 254 35.76 0.23 -26.84
N GLN A 255 35.35 1.01 -27.85
CA GLN A 255 36.12 1.15 -29.09
C GLN A 255 37.45 1.88 -28.88
N GLU A 256 37.48 2.90 -28.02
CA GLU A 256 38.72 3.59 -27.62
C GLU A 256 39.68 2.62 -26.91
N ALA A 257 39.19 1.88 -25.91
CA ALA A 257 40.00 0.89 -25.19
C ALA A 257 40.56 -0.21 -26.13
N LEU A 258 39.77 -0.68 -27.10
CA LEU A 258 40.23 -1.65 -28.10
C LEU A 258 41.34 -1.08 -29.00
N LYS A 259 41.25 0.21 -29.39
CA LYS A 259 42.29 0.88 -30.17
C LYS A 259 43.58 1.06 -29.38
N GLU A 260 43.47 1.44 -28.10
CA GLU A 260 44.63 1.58 -27.20
C GLU A 260 45.33 0.24 -26.93
N ALA A 261 44.57 -0.85 -26.78
CA ALA A 261 45.11 -2.20 -26.60
C ALA A 261 45.85 -2.71 -27.86
N ASN A 262 45.35 -2.39 -29.06
CA ASN A 262 45.98 -2.76 -30.33
C ASN A 262 47.14 -1.84 -30.74
N GLY A 263 47.30 -0.68 -30.10
CA GLY A 263 48.33 0.32 -30.41
C GLY A 263 49.61 0.23 -29.58
N LYS A 264 49.71 -0.69 -28.61
CA LYS A 264 50.93 -0.94 -27.84
C LYS A 264 51.79 -2.02 -28.53
N PRO A 265 52.96 -1.69 -29.09
CA PRO A 265 53.94 -2.72 -29.45
C PRO A 265 54.50 -3.31 -28.16
N GLY A 266 54.63 -4.64 -28.12
CA GLY A 266 55.36 -5.36 -27.08
C GLY A 266 56.86 -5.11 -27.14
#